data_AF-A0A852TGQ0-F1
#
_entry.id   AF-A0A852TGQ0-F1
#
_cell.length_a   1.000
_cell.length_b   1.000
_cell.length_c   1.000
_cell.angle_alpha   90.00
_cell.angle_beta   90.00
_cell.angle_gamma   90.00
#
_symmetry.space_group_name_H-M   'P 1'
#
loop_
_entity.id
_entity.type
_entity.pdbx_description
1 polymer ?
#
loop_
_entity_poly.entity_id
_entity_poly.type
_entity_poly.pdbx_seq_one_letter_code
_entity_poly.pdbx_strand_id
1 'polypeptide(L)'
;MNKSIEKKLEIIKQMAISKGYSLNIYEKDTSNEEGLGSHYVDYSSKKIEITLPLVHEEKEAILLHELIHAEFFLIGFPRINRSIEIQYDNLDEDLFQSIEDLSQHVLLYPMMNELKVMHEKENINFLQNYLTNLLPDDRLTFIKNSFTLVESFYRNSDEFLKYEPDIRKTHPNTYQLYRRLKKTLSTVRTPLTGRQAIIKIFQMIEEEFARCNFKYDFKEKCILTPVFLEIQHQLLVSDLFQIVKRPKLNNFYLLEKRTGFYVEVFSPFIDFEKEKEIIEHETCGKYFCLN
;
A
#
# COMPACT_ATOMS: atom_id res chain seq x y z
N MET A 1 -6.42 -2.69 -28.06
CA MET A 1 -5.40 -2.73 -27.01
C MET A 1 -4.18 -1.97 -27.48
N ASN A 2 -3.82 -0.90 -26.78
CA ASN A 2 -2.59 -0.16 -26.99
C ASN A 2 -1.35 -1.08 -26.87
N LYS A 3 -0.40 -1.00 -27.82
CA LYS A 3 0.83 -1.84 -27.86
C LYS A 3 1.66 -1.76 -26.57
N SER A 4 1.66 -0.61 -25.90
CA SER A 4 2.36 -0.43 -24.63
C SER A 4 1.75 -1.29 -23.51
N ILE A 5 0.42 -1.42 -23.50
CA ILE A 5 -0.32 -2.24 -22.53
C ILE A 5 -0.10 -3.72 -22.81
N GLU A 6 -0.14 -4.13 -24.07
CA GLU A 6 0.17 -5.51 -24.49
C GLU A 6 1.56 -5.94 -24.01
N LYS A 7 2.57 -5.08 -24.23
CA LYS A 7 3.94 -5.34 -23.77
C LYS A 7 4.02 -5.40 -22.24
N LYS A 8 3.33 -4.50 -21.54
CA LYS A 8 3.31 -4.46 -20.08
C LYS A 8 2.68 -5.72 -19.49
N LEU A 9 1.55 -6.15 -20.06
CA LEU A 9 0.86 -7.39 -19.71
C LEU A 9 1.79 -8.60 -19.86
N GLU A 10 2.51 -8.70 -20.98
CA GLU A 10 3.42 -9.83 -21.22
C GLU A 10 4.56 -9.86 -20.19
N ILE A 11 5.19 -8.71 -19.91
CA ILE A 11 6.25 -8.61 -18.89
C ILE A 11 5.73 -9.07 -17.52
N ILE A 12 4.57 -8.60 -17.10
CA ILE A 12 3.98 -8.93 -15.80
C ILE A 12 3.60 -10.42 -15.74
N LYS A 13 3.07 -10.99 -16.82
CA LYS A 13 2.81 -12.44 -16.89
C LYS A 13 4.09 -13.25 -16.70
N GLN A 14 5.18 -12.86 -17.35
CA GLN A 14 6.47 -13.55 -17.19
C GLN A 14 7.02 -13.41 -15.76
N MET A 15 6.87 -12.23 -15.14
CA MET A 15 7.23 -12.01 -13.74
C MET A 15 6.37 -12.82 -12.76
N ALA A 16 5.08 -12.96 -13.03
CA ALA A 16 4.18 -13.78 -12.23
C ALA A 16 4.61 -15.26 -12.30
N ILE A 17 4.83 -15.77 -13.51
CA ILE A 17 5.29 -17.16 -13.74
C ILE A 17 6.62 -17.42 -13.03
N SER A 18 7.59 -16.52 -13.13
CA SER A 18 8.89 -16.71 -12.47
C SER A 18 8.81 -16.74 -10.94
N LYS A 19 7.76 -16.15 -10.37
CA LYS A 19 7.46 -16.16 -8.92
C LYS A 19 6.43 -17.23 -8.52
N GLY A 20 6.05 -18.10 -9.45
CA GLY A 20 5.10 -19.18 -9.21
C GLY A 20 3.64 -18.74 -9.10
N TYR A 21 3.30 -17.54 -9.59
CA TYR A 21 1.94 -17.02 -9.66
C TYR A 21 1.35 -17.17 -11.07
N SER A 22 0.02 -17.35 -11.13
CA SER A 22 -0.75 -17.16 -12.35
C SER A 22 -1.40 -15.77 -12.36
N LEU A 23 -1.50 -15.13 -13.53
CA LEU A 23 -2.20 -13.85 -13.71
C LEU A 23 -3.44 -14.06 -14.56
N ASN A 24 -4.61 -13.79 -13.99
CA ASN A 24 -5.90 -13.89 -14.66
C ASN A 24 -6.57 -12.52 -14.75
N ILE A 25 -7.21 -12.27 -15.89
CA ILE A 25 -7.95 -11.03 -16.15
C ILE A 25 -9.39 -11.40 -16.47
N TYR A 26 -10.32 -10.80 -15.75
CA TYR A 26 -11.76 -11.03 -15.90
C TYR A 26 -12.49 -9.71 -16.12
N GLU A 27 -13.59 -9.76 -16.84
CA GLU A 27 -14.54 -8.65 -16.93
C GLU A 27 -15.80 -8.99 -16.14
N LYS A 28 -16.28 -8.08 -15.29
CA LYS A 28 -17.55 -8.22 -14.56
C LYS A 28 -18.28 -6.87 -14.50
N ASP A 29 -19.55 -6.91 -14.11
CA ASP A 29 -20.29 -5.70 -13.79
C ASP A 29 -19.80 -5.14 -12.44
N THR A 30 -19.19 -3.95 -12.48
CA THR A 30 -18.65 -3.25 -11.29
C THR A 30 -19.54 -2.07 -10.87
N SER A 31 -20.76 -1.93 -11.40
CA SER A 31 -21.64 -0.78 -11.14
C SER A 31 -22.03 -0.58 -9.66
N ASN A 32 -21.93 -1.62 -8.83
CA ASN A 32 -22.21 -1.56 -7.39
C ASN A 32 -20.93 -1.58 -6.53
N GLU A 33 -19.74 -1.51 -7.14
CA GLU A 33 -18.46 -1.53 -6.42
C GLU A 33 -17.95 -0.10 -6.23
N GLU A 34 -17.19 0.13 -5.14
CA GLU A 34 -16.59 1.45 -4.88
C GLU A 34 -15.46 1.77 -5.87
N GLY A 35 -14.81 0.74 -6.44
CA GLY A 35 -13.74 0.87 -7.43
C GLY A 35 -14.19 0.48 -8.83
N LEU A 36 -13.60 1.11 -9.85
CA LEU A 36 -13.88 0.79 -11.27
C LEU A 36 -13.22 -0.51 -11.72
N GLY A 37 -12.07 -0.85 -11.15
CA GLY A 37 -11.33 -2.09 -11.34
C GLY A 37 -10.71 -2.53 -10.03
N SER A 38 -10.16 -3.74 -10.01
CA SER A 38 -9.51 -4.27 -8.81
C SER A 38 -8.39 -5.23 -9.14
N HIS A 39 -7.29 -5.12 -8.40
CA HIS A 39 -6.23 -6.10 -8.30
C HIS A 39 -6.32 -6.87 -6.98
N TYR A 40 -6.41 -8.19 -7.06
CA TYR A 40 -6.45 -9.09 -5.91
C TYR A 40 -5.37 -10.17 -6.01
N VAL A 41 -4.82 -10.57 -4.85
CA VAL A 41 -3.81 -11.65 -4.75
C VAL A 41 -4.29 -12.70 -3.79
N ASP A 42 -4.43 -13.93 -4.28
CA ASP A 42 -4.56 -15.12 -3.45
C ASP A 42 -3.19 -15.75 -3.24
N TYR A 43 -2.65 -15.54 -2.05
CA TYR A 43 -1.35 -16.08 -1.62
C TYR A 43 -1.34 -17.61 -1.52
N SER A 44 -2.49 -18.22 -1.20
CA SER A 44 -2.61 -19.65 -0.98
C SER A 44 -2.62 -20.44 -2.29
N SER A 45 -3.41 -19.96 -3.26
CA SER A 45 -3.49 -20.59 -4.59
C SER A 45 -2.51 -20.01 -5.61
N LYS A 46 -1.69 -19.04 -5.19
CA LYS A 46 -0.71 -18.33 -6.02
C LYS A 46 -1.36 -17.73 -7.27
N LYS A 47 -2.43 -16.95 -7.08
CA LYS A 47 -3.17 -16.30 -8.17
C LYS A 47 -3.18 -14.79 -8.00
N ILE A 48 -2.99 -14.08 -9.10
CA ILE A 48 -3.23 -12.65 -9.23
C ILE A 48 -4.46 -12.50 -10.14
N GLU A 49 -5.46 -11.79 -9.67
CA GLU A 49 -6.70 -11.54 -10.38
C GLU A 49 -6.86 -10.05 -10.62
N ILE A 50 -7.01 -9.67 -11.88
CA ILE A 50 -7.37 -8.31 -12.28
C ILE A 50 -8.80 -8.35 -12.80
N THR A 51 -9.63 -7.50 -12.21
CA THR A 51 -11.02 -7.35 -12.64
C THR A 51 -11.24 -6.01 -13.29
N LEU A 52 -11.86 -6.05 -14.47
CA LEU A 52 -12.20 -4.88 -15.27
C LEU A 52 -13.73 -4.73 -15.40
N PRO A 53 -14.23 -3.50 -15.58
CA PRO A 53 -15.64 -3.28 -15.86
C PRO A 53 -16.01 -3.83 -17.24
N LEU A 54 -17.20 -4.42 -17.39
CA LEU A 54 -17.69 -4.92 -18.69
C LEU A 54 -17.74 -3.82 -19.76
N VAL A 55 -18.22 -2.63 -19.41
CA VAL A 55 -18.37 -1.50 -20.34
C VAL A 55 -17.85 -0.24 -19.66
N HIS A 56 -16.67 0.21 -20.07
CA HIS A 56 -16.10 1.49 -19.64
C HIS A 56 -15.21 2.04 -20.75
N GLU A 57 -15.30 3.33 -21.02
CA GLU A 57 -14.53 3.96 -22.11
C GLU A 57 -13.03 4.02 -21.84
N GLU A 58 -12.64 4.12 -20.56
CA GLU A 58 -11.25 4.11 -20.11
C GLU A 58 -10.75 2.71 -19.68
N LYS A 59 -11.38 1.62 -20.17
CA LYS A 59 -11.03 0.23 -19.78
C LYS A 59 -9.54 -0.09 -19.95
N GLU A 60 -8.91 0.38 -21.02
CA GLU A 60 -7.48 0.19 -21.25
C GLU A 60 -6.62 0.88 -20.18
N ALA A 61 -7.02 2.08 -19.72
CA ALA A 61 -6.33 2.76 -18.62
C ALA A 61 -6.52 2.03 -17.30
N ILE A 62 -7.73 1.53 -17.01
CA ILE A 62 -8.02 0.69 -15.83
C ILE A 62 -7.15 -0.56 -15.84
N LEU A 63 -7.06 -1.26 -16.97
CA LEU A 63 -6.17 -2.41 -17.09
C LEU A 63 -4.71 -2.04 -16.79
N LEU A 64 -4.20 -0.94 -17.34
CA LEU A 64 -2.84 -0.52 -17.08
C LEU A 64 -2.61 -0.19 -15.59
N HIS A 65 -3.56 0.48 -14.94
CA HIS A 65 -3.52 0.79 -13.50
C HIS A 65 -3.37 -0.49 -12.66
N GLU A 66 -4.26 -1.45 -12.86
CA GLU A 66 -4.24 -2.72 -12.12
C GLU A 66 -3.00 -3.58 -12.44
N LEU A 67 -2.51 -3.51 -13.68
CA LEU A 67 -1.26 -4.17 -14.07
C LEU A 67 -0.05 -3.58 -13.32
N ILE A 68 0.00 -2.26 -13.13
CA ILE A 68 1.08 -1.63 -12.36
C ILE A 68 1.00 -2.03 -10.88
N HIS A 69 -0.20 -2.14 -10.29
CA HIS A 69 -0.37 -2.71 -8.94
C HIS A 69 0.12 -4.16 -8.85
N ALA A 70 -0.18 -4.99 -9.85
CA ALA A 70 0.34 -6.36 -9.94
C ALA A 70 1.87 -6.39 -10.03
N GLU A 71 2.46 -5.49 -10.81
CA GLU A 71 3.91 -5.34 -10.90
C GLU A 71 4.53 -4.97 -9.54
N PHE A 72 3.96 -3.98 -8.84
CA PHE A 72 4.41 -3.59 -7.50
C PHE A 72 4.38 -4.76 -6.52
N PHE A 73 3.31 -5.56 -6.54
CA PHE A 73 3.25 -6.79 -5.77
C PHE A 73 4.40 -7.74 -6.12
N LEU A 74 4.63 -8.01 -7.41
CA LEU A 74 5.65 -8.95 -7.87
C LEU A 74 7.07 -8.50 -7.53
N ILE A 75 7.38 -7.19 -7.55
CA ILE A 75 8.69 -6.67 -7.13
C ILE A 75 8.83 -6.52 -5.60
N GLY A 76 7.81 -6.91 -4.83
CA GLY A 76 7.86 -6.94 -3.37
C GLY A 76 7.64 -5.57 -2.72
N PHE A 77 6.80 -4.70 -3.30
CA PHE A 77 6.34 -3.52 -2.57
C PHE A 77 5.69 -3.93 -1.24
N PRO A 78 5.93 -3.16 -0.16
CA PRO A 78 5.41 -3.48 1.16
C PRO A 78 3.88 -3.50 1.15
N ARG A 79 3.32 -4.43 1.95
CA ARG A 79 1.89 -4.52 2.24
C ARG A 79 1.65 -4.34 3.73
N ILE A 80 0.50 -3.79 4.08
CA ILE A 80 0.00 -3.65 5.44
C ILE A 80 -1.01 -4.80 5.66
N ASN A 81 -0.56 -5.88 6.26
CA ASN A 81 -1.37 -7.07 6.47
C ASN A 81 -2.13 -7.00 7.81
N ARG A 82 -3.27 -7.69 7.83
CA ARG A 82 -4.15 -7.81 9.01
C ARG A 82 -3.87 -9.15 9.71
N SER A 83 -3.92 -9.15 11.04
CA SER A 83 -3.89 -10.36 11.85
C SER A 83 -5.32 -10.76 12.21
N ILE A 84 -5.66 -12.04 12.00
CA ILE A 84 -7.01 -12.57 12.28
C ILE A 84 -7.47 -12.42 13.74
N GLU A 85 -6.55 -12.19 14.69
CA GLU A 85 -6.87 -12.04 16.12
C GLU A 85 -7.12 -10.58 16.54
N ILE A 86 -6.85 -9.63 15.65
CA ILE A 86 -7.03 -8.20 15.92
C ILE A 86 -8.35 -7.76 15.32
N GLN A 87 -9.16 -7.06 16.10
CA GLN A 87 -10.36 -6.41 15.60
C GLN A 87 -9.99 -5.09 14.91
N TYR A 88 -10.47 -4.94 13.69
CA TYR A 88 -10.30 -3.76 12.85
C TYR A 88 -11.63 -3.01 12.75
N ASP A 89 -11.58 -1.70 12.99
CA ASP A 89 -12.70 -0.82 12.69
C ASP A 89 -12.52 -0.14 11.31
N ASN A 90 -13.52 0.64 10.89
CA ASN A 90 -13.46 1.32 9.60
C ASN A 90 -12.29 2.31 9.50
N LEU A 91 -11.87 2.91 10.63
CA LEU A 91 -10.73 3.82 10.62
C LEU A 91 -9.44 3.05 10.34
N ASP A 92 -9.25 1.89 10.97
CA ASP A 92 -8.09 1.03 10.73
C ASP A 92 -8.00 0.66 9.23
N GLU A 93 -9.10 0.18 8.65
CA GLU A 93 -9.14 -0.24 7.25
C GLU A 93 -8.90 0.92 6.28
N ASP A 94 -9.55 2.06 6.49
CA ASP A 94 -9.38 3.27 5.68
C ASP A 94 -7.91 3.74 5.69
N LEU A 95 -7.28 3.76 6.86
CA LEU A 95 -5.89 4.20 7.01
C LEU A 95 -4.94 3.24 6.32
N PHE A 96 -5.08 1.93 6.53
CA PHE A 96 -4.18 0.95 5.92
C PHE A 96 -4.27 0.98 4.39
N GLN A 97 -5.50 1.00 3.85
CA GLN A 97 -5.71 1.06 2.42
C GLN A 97 -5.12 2.35 1.82
N SER A 98 -5.48 3.51 2.39
CA SER A 98 -5.02 4.81 1.87
C SER A 98 -3.49 4.96 1.90
N ILE A 99 -2.84 4.50 2.98
CA ILE A 99 -1.38 4.64 3.13
C ILE A 99 -0.65 3.72 2.15
N GLU A 100 -1.13 2.49 1.99
CA GLU A 100 -0.58 1.53 1.04
C GLU A 100 -0.74 2.02 -0.40
N ASP A 101 -1.96 2.42 -0.79
CA ASP A 101 -2.26 2.91 -2.13
C ASP A 101 -1.46 4.16 -2.47
N LEU A 102 -1.41 5.15 -1.58
CA LEU A 102 -0.60 6.35 -1.79
C LEU A 102 0.88 6.02 -2.00
N SER A 103 1.43 5.04 -1.27
CA SER A 103 2.82 4.63 -1.43
C SER A 103 3.12 4.06 -2.84
N GLN A 104 2.11 3.51 -3.51
CA GLN A 104 2.20 2.94 -4.84
C GLN A 104 1.83 3.98 -5.92
N HIS A 105 0.78 4.77 -5.70
CA HIS A 105 0.22 5.73 -6.64
C HIS A 105 1.17 6.86 -7.01
N VAL A 106 2.06 7.25 -6.09
CA VAL A 106 3.11 8.24 -6.39
C VAL A 106 4.11 7.80 -7.46
N LEU A 107 4.19 6.49 -7.73
CA LEU A 107 4.94 5.92 -8.85
C LEU A 107 4.03 5.53 -10.01
N LEU A 108 2.83 5.04 -9.72
CA LEU A 108 1.87 4.57 -10.72
C LEU A 108 1.48 5.66 -11.72
N TYR A 109 1.05 6.85 -11.25
CA TYR A 109 0.60 7.90 -12.15
C TYR A 109 1.69 8.42 -13.09
N PRO A 110 2.94 8.67 -12.63
CA PRO A 110 4.05 8.94 -13.53
C PRO A 110 4.25 7.86 -14.60
N MET A 111 4.17 6.57 -14.24
CA MET A 111 4.33 5.46 -15.19
C MET A 111 3.22 5.42 -16.23
N MET A 112 1.97 5.66 -15.82
CA MET A 112 0.83 5.77 -16.74
C MET A 112 1.01 6.94 -17.72
N ASN A 113 1.46 8.09 -17.21
CA ASN A 113 1.71 9.28 -18.02
C ASN A 113 2.86 9.07 -19.04
N GLU A 114 3.94 8.39 -18.64
CA GLU A 114 5.03 8.00 -19.54
C GLU A 114 4.55 7.09 -20.68
N LEU A 115 3.61 6.19 -20.38
CA LEU A 115 2.98 5.30 -21.37
C LEU A 115 1.86 5.99 -22.18
N LYS A 116 1.53 7.24 -21.87
CA LYS A 116 0.46 8.05 -22.49
C LYS A 116 -0.91 7.37 -22.44
N VAL A 117 -1.18 6.67 -21.36
CA VAL A 117 -2.48 6.03 -21.09
C VAL A 117 -2.91 6.47 -19.71
N MET A 118 -3.87 7.40 -19.66
CA MET A 118 -4.36 8.01 -18.44
C MET A 118 -5.88 7.86 -18.33
N HIS A 119 -6.38 7.95 -17.11
CA HIS A 119 -7.79 8.06 -16.80
C HIS A 119 -8.25 9.51 -16.86
N GLU A 120 -8.28 10.12 -18.05
CA GLU A 120 -8.54 11.55 -18.20
C GLU A 120 -9.88 11.96 -17.55
N LYS A 121 -10.96 11.22 -17.85
CA LYS A 121 -12.30 11.52 -17.35
C LYS A 121 -12.44 11.21 -15.87
N GLU A 122 -11.98 10.04 -15.44
CA GLU A 122 -12.07 9.69 -14.02
C GLU A 122 -11.18 10.57 -13.14
N ASN A 123 -10.01 11.00 -13.61
CA ASN A 123 -9.20 11.95 -12.87
C ASN A 123 -9.87 13.32 -12.75
N ILE A 124 -10.53 13.81 -13.80
CA ILE A 124 -11.28 15.07 -13.73
C ILE A 124 -12.47 14.93 -12.76
N ASN A 125 -13.25 13.86 -12.89
CA ASN A 125 -14.40 13.58 -12.01
C ASN A 125 -13.95 13.49 -10.55
N PHE A 126 -12.87 12.75 -10.28
CA PHE A 126 -12.28 12.64 -8.95
C PHE A 126 -11.90 14.02 -8.40
N LEU A 127 -11.14 14.81 -9.16
CA LEU A 127 -10.70 16.13 -8.70
C LEU A 127 -11.85 17.09 -8.47
N GLN A 128 -12.83 17.14 -9.38
CA GLN A 128 -13.99 18.00 -9.22
C GLN A 128 -14.82 17.61 -8.01
N ASN A 129 -15.09 16.31 -7.82
CA ASN A 129 -15.89 15.82 -6.70
C ASN A 129 -15.22 16.12 -5.36
N TYR A 130 -13.91 15.88 -5.25
CA TYR A 130 -13.22 15.99 -3.96
C TYR A 130 -12.68 17.39 -3.65
N LEU A 131 -12.08 18.09 -4.62
CA LEU A 131 -11.46 19.39 -4.35
C LEU A 131 -12.49 20.51 -4.14
N THR A 132 -13.71 20.35 -4.65
CA THR A 132 -14.80 21.31 -4.41
C THR A 132 -15.65 20.98 -3.17
N ASN A 133 -15.57 19.75 -2.65
CA ASN A 133 -16.38 19.28 -1.52
C ASN A 133 -15.52 18.67 -0.41
N LEU A 134 -14.34 19.25 -0.14
CA LEU A 134 -13.55 18.85 1.03
C LEU A 134 -14.39 19.01 2.29
N LEU A 135 -14.40 17.96 3.11
CA LEU A 135 -15.09 17.98 4.38
C LEU A 135 -14.37 18.93 5.35
N PRO A 136 -15.07 19.56 6.31
CA PRO A 136 -14.44 20.44 7.29
C PRO A 136 -13.30 19.74 8.06
N ASP A 137 -12.27 20.51 8.42
CA ASP A 137 -11.15 20.04 9.26
C ASP A 137 -11.63 19.72 10.70
N ASP A 138 -12.21 18.54 10.91
CA ASP A 138 -12.45 17.96 12.24
C ASP A 138 -11.30 17.04 12.70
N ARG A 139 -11.45 16.37 13.85
CA ARG A 139 -10.38 15.56 14.49
C ARG A 139 -9.77 14.47 13.61
N LEU A 140 -10.52 13.87 12.68
CA LEU A 140 -10.07 12.75 11.86
C LEU A 140 -10.11 13.07 10.36
N THR A 141 -11.10 13.86 9.97
CA THR A 141 -11.41 14.15 8.57
C THR A 141 -10.25 14.83 7.84
N PHE A 142 -9.47 15.67 8.52
CA PHE A 142 -8.32 16.34 7.89
C PHE A 142 -7.25 15.35 7.40
N ILE A 143 -7.12 14.17 8.03
CA ILE A 143 -6.17 13.13 7.61
C ILE A 143 -6.64 12.52 6.29
N LYS A 144 -7.93 12.17 6.21
CA LYS A 144 -8.55 11.67 4.98
C LYS A 144 -8.43 12.68 3.84
N ASN A 145 -8.82 13.93 4.10
CA ASN A 145 -8.65 15.02 3.13
C ASN A 145 -7.19 15.13 2.68
N SER A 146 -6.22 15.00 3.59
CA SER A 146 -4.80 15.11 3.26
C SER A 146 -4.33 14.01 2.31
N PHE A 147 -4.83 12.78 2.47
CA PHE A 147 -4.59 11.69 1.52
C PHE A 147 -5.17 12.01 0.15
N THR A 148 -6.43 12.46 0.12
CA THR A 148 -7.09 12.89 -1.12
C THR A 148 -6.32 14.00 -1.83
N LEU A 149 -5.77 14.97 -1.10
CA LEU A 149 -4.95 16.04 -1.69
C LEU A 149 -3.65 15.51 -2.30
N VAL A 150 -3.00 14.53 -1.65
CA VAL A 150 -1.80 13.90 -2.21
C VAL A 150 -2.16 13.17 -3.50
N GLU A 151 -3.16 12.30 -3.47
CA GLU A 151 -3.60 11.53 -4.63
C GLU A 151 -4.00 12.45 -5.79
N SER A 152 -4.77 13.50 -5.49
CA SER A 152 -5.18 14.53 -6.45
C SER A 152 -3.99 15.15 -7.17
N PHE A 153 -2.93 15.51 -6.43
CA PHE A 153 -1.72 16.09 -7.01
C PHE A 153 -1.01 15.13 -7.97
N TYR A 154 -0.97 13.83 -7.68
CA TYR A 154 -0.32 12.84 -8.55
C TYR A 154 -1.20 12.41 -9.74
N ARG A 155 -2.53 12.42 -9.58
CA ARG A 155 -3.49 12.17 -10.67
C ARG A 155 -3.39 13.22 -11.77
N ASN A 156 -3.42 14.51 -11.41
CA ASN A 156 -3.26 15.62 -12.33
C ASN A 156 -2.82 16.89 -11.58
N SER A 157 -1.52 17.17 -11.63
CA SER A 157 -0.92 18.29 -10.90
C SER A 157 -1.43 19.65 -11.38
N ASP A 158 -1.63 19.82 -12.68
CA ASP A 158 -1.99 21.10 -13.29
C ASP A 158 -3.40 21.54 -12.88
N GLU A 159 -4.33 20.59 -12.82
CA GLU A 159 -5.68 20.83 -12.33
C GLU A 159 -5.66 21.08 -10.81
N PHE A 160 -4.94 20.28 -10.02
CA PHE A 160 -4.82 20.47 -8.57
C PHE A 160 -4.32 21.87 -8.20
N LEU A 161 -3.31 22.39 -8.91
CA LEU A 161 -2.71 23.69 -8.64
C LEU A 161 -3.71 24.86 -8.77
N LYS A 162 -4.83 24.68 -9.49
CA LYS A 162 -5.89 25.68 -9.57
C LYS A 162 -6.66 25.85 -8.26
N TYR A 163 -6.78 24.77 -7.47
CA TYR A 163 -7.52 24.75 -6.20
C TYR A 163 -6.61 24.95 -4.98
N GLU A 164 -5.30 24.71 -5.12
CA GLU A 164 -4.34 24.77 -4.01
C GLU A 164 -4.41 26.08 -3.18
N PRO A 165 -4.53 27.28 -3.78
CA PRO A 165 -4.61 28.53 -3.00
C PRO A 165 -5.82 28.58 -2.07
N ASP A 166 -6.99 28.15 -2.54
CA ASP A 166 -8.23 28.15 -1.76
C ASP A 166 -8.21 27.07 -0.68
N ILE A 167 -7.68 25.88 -0.99
CA ILE A 167 -7.50 24.79 -0.02
C ILE A 167 -6.58 25.23 1.10
N ARG A 168 -5.44 25.87 0.77
CA ARG A 168 -4.50 26.39 1.78
C ARG A 168 -5.16 27.40 2.73
N LYS A 169 -6.12 28.18 2.23
CA LYS A 169 -6.84 29.20 3.00
C LYS A 169 -7.96 28.60 3.86
N THR A 170 -8.68 27.61 3.33
CA THR A 170 -9.92 27.07 3.93
C THR A 170 -9.67 25.85 4.81
N HIS A 171 -8.65 25.04 4.51
CA HIS A 171 -8.33 23.79 5.20
C HIS A 171 -6.83 23.73 5.58
N PRO A 172 -6.36 24.63 6.47
CA PRO A 172 -4.93 24.78 6.74
C PRO A 172 -4.28 23.56 7.39
N ASN A 173 -5.00 22.79 8.22
CA ASN A 173 -4.45 21.60 8.87
C ASN A 173 -4.30 20.46 7.86
N THR A 174 -5.35 20.24 7.06
CA THR A 174 -5.29 19.34 5.89
C THR A 174 -4.11 19.70 4.99
N TYR A 175 -3.97 20.98 4.61
CA TYR A 175 -2.89 21.42 3.74
C TYR A 175 -1.49 21.20 4.34
N GLN A 176 -1.34 21.43 5.65
CA GLN A 176 -0.07 21.22 6.34
C GLN A 176 0.33 19.73 6.33
N LEU A 177 -0.60 18.83 6.64
CA LEU A 177 -0.32 17.39 6.62
C LEU A 177 -0.07 16.89 5.19
N TYR A 178 -0.87 17.33 4.20
CA TYR A 178 -0.62 17.10 2.77
C TYR A 178 0.84 17.39 2.37
N ARG A 179 1.38 18.55 2.75
CA ARG A 179 2.76 18.92 2.40
C ARG A 179 3.80 17.97 2.99
N ARG A 180 3.59 17.51 4.24
CA ARG A 180 4.47 16.54 4.90
C ARG A 180 4.40 15.17 4.24
N LEU A 181 3.19 14.71 3.93
CA LEU A 181 2.93 13.45 3.23
C LEU A 181 3.57 13.47 1.84
N LYS A 182 3.27 14.48 1.02
CA LYS A 182 3.86 14.67 -0.31
C LYS A 182 5.37 14.67 -0.27
N LYS A 183 5.99 15.38 0.68
CA LYS A 183 7.45 15.38 0.83
C LYS A 183 7.99 13.97 1.12
N THR A 184 7.32 13.22 1.99
CA THR A 184 7.73 11.85 2.34
C THR A 184 7.57 10.91 1.15
N LEU A 185 6.42 10.93 0.49
CA LEU A 185 6.11 10.09 -0.66
C LEU A 185 6.96 10.44 -1.89
N SER A 186 7.43 11.68 -2.01
CA SER A 186 8.36 12.07 -3.07
C SER A 186 9.70 11.32 -3.03
N THR A 187 10.02 10.60 -1.94
CA THR A 187 11.21 9.76 -1.82
C THR A 187 11.00 8.31 -2.29
N VAL A 188 9.76 7.89 -2.55
CA VAL A 188 9.44 6.51 -2.93
C VAL A 188 9.90 6.25 -4.35
N ARG A 189 10.83 5.32 -4.52
CA ARG A 189 11.38 4.87 -5.83
C ARG A 189 11.53 3.36 -5.93
N THR A 190 11.68 2.70 -4.79
CA THR A 190 11.89 1.26 -4.64
C THR A 190 11.03 0.72 -3.51
N PRO A 191 10.78 -0.61 -3.43
CA PRO A 191 10.08 -1.22 -2.31
C PRO A 191 10.59 -0.78 -0.94
N LEU A 192 11.92 -0.68 -0.77
CA LEU A 192 12.53 -0.28 0.50
C LEU A 192 12.16 1.16 0.88
N THR A 193 12.26 2.10 -0.07
CA THR A 193 11.87 3.49 0.17
C THR A 193 10.36 3.64 0.36
N GLY A 194 9.55 2.79 -0.30
CA GLY A 194 8.11 2.68 -0.06
C GLY A 194 7.82 2.29 1.38
N ARG A 195 8.50 1.25 1.89
CA ARG A 195 8.32 0.79 3.27
C ARG A 195 8.72 1.87 4.28
N GLN A 196 9.83 2.55 4.03
CA GLN A 196 10.28 3.66 4.86
C GLN A 196 9.28 4.83 4.84
N ALA A 197 8.65 5.11 3.70
CA ALA A 197 7.62 6.13 3.59
C ALA A 197 6.37 5.73 4.39
N ILE A 198 5.89 4.49 4.28
CA ILE A 198 4.77 3.97 5.09
C ILE A 198 5.03 4.17 6.59
N ILE A 199 6.20 3.74 7.09
CA ILE A 199 6.55 3.89 8.51
C ILE A 199 6.57 5.37 8.94
N LYS A 200 7.10 6.26 8.10
CA LYS A 200 7.08 7.70 8.39
C LYS A 200 5.65 8.24 8.39
N ILE A 201 4.79 7.78 7.49
CA ILE A 201 3.38 8.20 7.45
C ILE A 201 2.66 7.74 8.71
N PHE A 202 2.88 6.50 9.18
CA PHE A 202 2.35 6.02 10.46
C PHE A 202 2.74 6.96 11.61
N GLN A 203 4.03 7.32 11.71
CA GLN A 203 4.50 8.26 12.74
C GLN A 203 3.83 9.63 12.63
N MET A 204 3.67 10.18 11.42
CA MET A 204 3.00 11.47 11.22
C MET A 204 1.53 11.42 11.68
N ILE A 205 0.83 10.33 11.40
CA ILE A 205 -0.58 10.15 11.75
C ILE A 205 -0.73 9.95 13.27
N GLU A 206 0.12 9.14 13.89
CA GLU A 206 0.14 8.95 15.34
C GLU A 206 0.42 10.27 16.07
N GLU A 207 1.33 11.10 15.57
CA GLU A 207 1.59 12.45 16.10
C GLU A 207 0.34 13.34 16.02
N GLU A 208 -0.39 13.30 14.90
CA GLU A 208 -1.62 14.07 14.71
C GLU A 208 -2.76 13.56 15.62
N PHE A 209 -2.90 12.25 15.76
CA PHE A 209 -3.86 11.65 16.70
C PHE A 209 -3.54 12.02 18.15
N ALA A 210 -2.26 11.98 18.54
CA ALA A 210 -1.84 12.39 19.88
C ALA A 210 -2.19 13.85 20.17
N ARG A 211 -2.03 14.77 19.20
CA ARG A 211 -2.47 16.17 19.33
C ARG A 211 -3.98 16.32 19.54
N CYS A 212 -4.76 15.37 19.01
CA CYS A 212 -6.20 15.31 19.18
C CYS A 212 -6.65 14.54 20.45
N ASN A 213 -5.71 14.15 21.32
CA ASN A 213 -5.94 13.26 22.47
C ASN A 213 -6.56 11.90 22.08
N PHE A 214 -6.25 11.41 20.89
CA PHE A 214 -6.64 10.10 20.41
C PHE A 214 -5.42 9.18 20.41
N LYS A 215 -5.51 8.03 21.08
CA LYS A 215 -4.42 7.06 21.14
C LYS A 215 -4.59 6.05 20.02
N TYR A 216 -3.62 5.97 19.14
CA TYR A 216 -3.54 4.99 18.05
C TYR A 216 -2.10 4.48 17.97
N ASP A 217 -1.93 3.20 17.66
CA ASP A 217 -0.61 2.56 17.54
C ASP A 217 -0.65 1.58 16.37
N PHE A 218 -0.01 1.96 15.26
CA PHE A 218 0.04 1.13 14.06
C PHE A 218 0.78 -0.18 14.32
N LYS A 219 1.82 -0.19 15.17
CA LYS A 219 2.59 -1.41 15.43
C LYS A 219 1.75 -2.47 16.11
N GLU A 220 0.84 -2.08 16.98
CA GLU A 220 -0.07 -3.01 17.65
C GLU A 220 -1.21 -3.48 16.76
N LYS A 221 -1.48 -2.81 15.64
CA LYS A 221 -2.63 -3.06 14.78
C LYS A 221 -2.29 -3.80 13.49
N CYS A 222 -1.13 -3.56 12.87
CA CYS A 222 -0.80 -4.13 11.57
C CYS A 222 0.46 -5.01 11.55
N ILE A 223 0.55 -5.84 10.52
CA ILE A 223 1.73 -6.61 10.16
C ILE A 223 2.32 -5.98 8.90
N LEU A 224 3.51 -5.41 8.96
CA LEU A 224 4.12 -4.71 7.83
C LEU A 224 5.15 -5.61 7.15
N THR A 225 4.88 -6.04 5.91
CA THR A 225 5.76 -6.94 5.15
C THR A 225 7.22 -6.44 5.20
N PRO A 226 8.19 -7.34 5.47
CA PRO A 226 9.59 -6.96 5.50
C PRO A 226 10.09 -6.70 4.08
N VAL A 227 11.00 -5.73 3.94
CA VAL A 227 11.67 -5.46 2.66
C VAL A 227 13.17 -5.41 2.93
N PHE A 228 13.90 -6.28 2.25
CA PHE A 228 15.32 -6.50 2.47
C PHE A 228 16.17 -5.80 1.41
N LEU A 229 17.33 -5.32 1.84
CA LEU A 229 18.48 -5.08 0.96
C LEU A 229 19.12 -6.41 0.61
N GLU A 230 19.78 -6.47 -0.55
CA GLU A 230 20.48 -7.68 -1.01
C GLU A 230 21.45 -8.24 0.04
N ILE A 231 22.20 -7.37 0.70
CA ILE A 231 23.13 -7.76 1.77
C ILE A 231 22.42 -8.40 2.98
N GLN A 232 21.16 -8.07 3.21
CA GLN A 232 20.37 -8.61 4.31
C GLN A 232 19.87 -10.03 4.02
N HIS A 233 19.85 -10.48 2.76
CA HIS A 233 19.47 -11.85 2.42
C HIS A 233 20.41 -12.88 3.06
N GLN A 234 21.68 -12.51 3.27
CA GLN A 234 22.72 -13.37 3.84
C GLN A 234 22.82 -13.29 5.38
N LEU A 235 22.08 -12.36 6.01
CA LEU A 235 22.06 -12.25 7.48
C LEU A 235 21.17 -13.32 8.08
N LEU A 236 21.47 -13.74 9.31
CA LEU A 236 20.60 -14.64 10.05
C LEU A 236 19.27 -13.95 10.35
N VAL A 237 18.18 -14.71 10.36
CA VAL A 237 16.86 -14.17 10.73
C VAL A 237 16.92 -13.57 12.14
N SER A 238 17.60 -14.26 13.07
CA SER A 238 17.83 -13.79 14.44
C SER A 238 18.63 -12.50 14.54
N ASP A 239 19.40 -12.07 13.53
CA ASP A 239 20.09 -10.77 13.56
C ASP A 239 19.10 -9.61 13.41
N LEU A 240 18.05 -9.80 12.63
CA LEU A 240 17.09 -8.76 12.26
C LEU A 240 15.76 -8.88 13.00
N PHE A 241 15.40 -10.07 13.44
CA PHE A 241 14.09 -10.39 13.98
C PHE A 241 14.16 -11.13 15.31
N GLN A 242 13.04 -11.15 16.00
CA GLN A 242 12.83 -11.96 17.20
C GLN A 242 11.38 -12.44 17.24
N ILE A 243 11.16 -13.66 17.72
CA ILE A 243 9.81 -14.17 17.94
C ILE A 243 9.33 -13.67 19.30
N VAL A 244 8.11 -13.14 19.34
CA VAL A 244 7.50 -12.62 20.57
C VAL A 244 6.05 -13.09 20.69
N LYS A 245 5.61 -13.24 21.93
CA LYS A 245 4.21 -13.45 22.27
C LYS A 245 3.61 -12.15 22.80
N ARG A 246 2.49 -11.73 22.22
CA ARG A 246 1.76 -10.55 22.69
C ARG A 246 0.85 -10.95 23.86
N PRO A 247 0.78 -10.20 24.98
CA PRO A 247 0.07 -10.64 26.18
C PRO A 247 -1.43 -10.95 26.01
N LYS A 248 -2.07 -10.40 24.97
CA LYS A 248 -3.52 -10.49 24.74
C LYS A 248 -3.92 -11.31 23.51
N LEU A 249 -2.96 -11.85 22.77
CA LEU A 249 -3.18 -12.59 21.53
C LEU A 249 -2.62 -14.00 21.67
N ASN A 250 -3.19 -14.96 20.97
CA ASN A 250 -2.78 -16.37 21.09
C ASN A 250 -1.58 -16.67 20.20
N ASN A 251 -1.50 -16.03 19.03
CA ASN A 251 -0.43 -16.23 18.06
C ASN A 251 0.93 -15.75 18.57
N PHE A 252 1.97 -16.29 17.95
CA PHE A 252 3.32 -15.73 18.04
C PHE A 252 3.58 -14.81 16.85
N TYR A 253 4.49 -13.88 17.01
CA TYR A 253 4.77 -12.86 16.00
C TYR A 253 6.27 -12.74 15.77
N LEU A 254 6.67 -12.60 14.51
CA LEU A 254 8.03 -12.20 14.17
C LEU A 254 8.12 -10.68 14.19
N LEU A 255 8.96 -10.14 15.06
CA LEU A 255 9.13 -8.71 15.29
C LEU A 255 10.46 -8.22 14.71
N GLU A 256 10.41 -7.23 13.83
CA GLU A 256 11.61 -6.56 13.31
C GLU A 256 12.27 -5.70 14.40
N LYS A 257 13.50 -6.05 14.80
CA LYS A 257 14.22 -5.39 15.89
C LYS A 257 14.42 -3.89 15.64
N ARG A 258 14.73 -3.52 14.40
CA ARG A 258 15.07 -2.13 14.03
C ARG A 258 13.88 -1.17 14.13
N THR A 259 12.71 -1.59 13.67
CA THR A 259 11.54 -0.71 13.54
C THR A 259 10.49 -0.98 14.61
N GLY A 260 10.49 -2.18 15.19
CA GLY A 260 9.47 -2.65 16.10
C GLY A 260 8.15 -3.01 15.43
N PHE A 261 8.09 -3.16 14.10
CA PHE A 261 6.91 -3.69 13.42
C PHE A 261 6.94 -5.21 13.39
N TYR A 262 5.76 -5.81 13.61
CA TYR A 262 5.55 -7.22 13.32
C TYR A 262 5.55 -7.43 11.80
N VAL A 263 6.21 -8.50 11.36
CA VAL A 263 6.38 -8.81 9.93
C VAL A 263 5.71 -10.12 9.54
N GLU A 264 5.42 -10.99 10.53
CA GLU A 264 4.80 -12.30 10.32
C GLU A 264 4.01 -12.75 11.56
N VAL A 265 3.01 -13.60 11.35
CA VAL A 265 2.13 -14.17 12.37
C VAL A 265 2.19 -15.69 12.30
N PHE A 266 2.50 -16.33 13.41
CA PHE A 266 2.54 -17.78 13.53
C PHE A 266 1.36 -18.30 14.35
N SER A 267 0.79 -19.41 13.88
CA SER A 267 -0.25 -20.20 14.58
C SER A 267 0.13 -20.43 16.05
N PRO A 268 -0.84 -20.45 16.98
CA PRO A 268 -0.53 -20.71 18.39
C PRO A 268 -0.09 -22.16 18.61
N PHE A 269 -0.29 -23.04 17.62
CA PHE A 269 0.08 -24.44 17.63
C PHE A 269 1.47 -24.71 17.05
N ILE A 270 2.21 -23.67 16.64
CA ILE A 270 3.60 -23.82 16.21
C ILE A 270 4.46 -24.32 17.37
N ASP A 271 5.44 -25.17 17.07
CA ASP A 271 6.48 -25.53 18.04
C ASP A 271 7.43 -24.33 18.20
N PHE A 272 7.21 -23.57 19.27
CA PHE A 272 7.91 -22.32 19.53
C PHE A 272 9.42 -22.49 19.66
N GLU A 273 9.89 -23.54 20.34
CA GLU A 273 11.32 -23.78 20.52
C GLU A 273 11.97 -24.18 19.20
N LYS A 274 11.28 -25.00 18.41
CA LYS A 274 11.75 -25.34 17.07
C LYS A 274 11.82 -24.12 16.15
N GLU A 275 10.79 -23.27 16.16
CA GLU A 275 10.78 -22.06 15.32
C GLU A 275 11.90 -21.09 15.74
N LYS A 276 12.15 -20.99 17.04
CA LYS A 276 13.26 -20.20 17.57
C LYS A 276 14.61 -20.75 17.09
N GLU A 277 14.81 -22.06 17.12
CA GLU A 277 16.01 -22.71 16.58
C GLU A 277 16.17 -22.46 15.07
N ILE A 278 15.07 -22.49 14.31
CA ILE A 278 15.06 -22.17 12.87
C ILE A 278 15.58 -20.74 12.65
N ILE A 279 15.01 -19.74 13.33
CA ILE A 279 15.43 -18.34 13.09
C ILE A 279 16.86 -18.05 13.57
N GLU A 280 17.39 -18.84 14.52
CA GLU A 280 18.78 -18.73 14.99
C GLU A 280 19.79 -19.21 13.95
N HIS A 281 19.39 -20.10 13.04
CA HIS A 281 20.30 -20.76 12.09
C HIS A 281 19.99 -20.52 10.62
N GLU A 282 18.80 -20.03 10.27
CA GLU A 282 18.44 -19.71 8.89
C GLU A 282 18.80 -18.27 8.51
N THR A 283 19.17 -18.09 7.24
CA THR A 283 19.36 -16.77 6.63
C THR A 283 18.03 -16.20 6.15
N CYS A 284 17.91 -14.87 6.13
CA CYS A 284 16.69 -14.19 5.70
C CYS A 284 16.26 -14.57 4.27
N GLY A 285 17.22 -14.72 3.36
CA GLY A 285 16.93 -15.08 1.97
C GLY A 285 16.28 -16.46 1.84
N LYS A 286 16.72 -17.42 2.65
CA LYS A 286 16.13 -18.76 2.69
C LYS A 286 14.76 -18.74 3.38
N TYR A 287 14.69 -18.14 4.57
CA TYR A 287 13.49 -18.13 5.40
C TYR A 287 12.29 -17.48 4.69
N PHE A 288 12.49 -16.32 4.07
CA PHE A 288 11.44 -15.59 3.36
C PHE A 288 11.28 -16.00 1.89
N CYS A 289 11.96 -17.07 1.44
CA CYS A 289 11.91 -17.54 0.05
C CYS A 289 12.27 -16.44 -0.98
N LEU A 290 13.36 -15.70 -0.74
CA LEU A 290 13.82 -14.57 -1.56
C LEU A 290 15.01 -14.90 -2.47
N ASN A 291 15.49 -16.15 -2.43
CA ASN A 291 16.62 -16.65 -3.22
C ASN A 291 16.20 -17.22 -4.58
#